data_AF-A0A927RA64-F1
#
_entry.id   AF-A0A927RA64-F1
#
_cell.length_a   1.000
_cell.length_b   1.000
_cell.length_c   1.000
_cell.angle_alpha   90.00
_cell.angle_beta   90.00
_cell.angle_gamma   90.00
#
_symmetry.space_group_name_H-M   'P 1'
#
loop_
_entity.id
_entity.type
_entity.pdbx_description
1 polymer ?
#
loop_
_entity_poly.entity_id
_entity_poly.type
_entity_poly.pdbx_seq_one_letter_code
_entity_poly.pdbx_strand_id
1 'polypeptide(L)'
;MVAEAIATARAAGASGQILVRGDSAYGNHAVVGACLKAGVRFSVVLTKNPAVTAAIASIAEDAWTPVHYPGAVVDDDTGELISDAEVAEVEFTAFASTRHPVTARLVVRRVRDRARDQAGEEELFPVWRHHPFFTNNTEPTAQADITHRRHAIIETVFADLIDGPLAHLPSGRFAANSAWAICAAICHNLLRAAGTLTSPRHALARGATLRRHIVTVPARLARPGRRTVLHLPEHWPWAQHWKTLWNNVFRPATGPPRLA
;
A
#
# COMPACT_ATOMS: atom_id res chain seq x y z
N MET A 1 -16.30 -4.05 -2.59
CA MET A 1 -14.92 -3.74 -2.18
C MET A 1 -14.23 -2.65 -3.01
N VAL A 2 -13.70 -2.90 -4.23
CA VAL A 2 -12.90 -1.86 -4.95
C VAL A 2 -13.69 -0.58 -5.22
N ALA A 3 -14.95 -0.69 -5.65
CA ALA A 3 -15.82 0.47 -5.85
C ALA A 3 -16.04 1.29 -4.56
N GLU A 4 -16.22 0.61 -3.42
CA GLU A 4 -16.39 1.26 -2.12
C GLU A 4 -15.09 1.92 -1.66
N ALA A 5 -13.93 1.30 -1.90
CA ALA A 5 -12.63 1.88 -1.59
C ALA A 5 -12.38 3.17 -2.40
N ILE A 6 -12.73 3.17 -3.69
CA ILE A 6 -12.66 4.36 -4.54
C ILE A 6 -13.61 5.47 -4.02
N ALA A 7 -14.86 5.12 -3.71
CA ALA A 7 -15.83 6.06 -3.16
C ALA A 7 -15.36 6.64 -1.82
N THR A 8 -14.79 5.81 -0.95
CA THR A 8 -14.24 6.21 0.34
C THR A 8 -13.07 7.16 0.18
N ALA A 9 -12.14 6.87 -0.75
CA ALA A 9 -11.02 7.77 -1.03
C ALA A 9 -11.49 9.16 -1.48
N ARG A 10 -12.50 9.22 -2.36
CA ARG A 10 -13.10 10.50 -2.80
C ARG A 10 -13.81 11.21 -1.65
N ALA A 11 -14.59 10.49 -0.84
CA ALA A 11 -15.26 11.05 0.34
C ALA A 11 -14.25 11.59 1.37
N ALA A 12 -13.06 10.99 1.45
CA ALA A 12 -11.95 11.46 2.27
C ALA A 12 -11.17 12.65 1.66
N GLY A 13 -11.62 13.19 0.52
CA GLY A 13 -11.06 14.39 -0.11
C GLY A 13 -10.03 14.14 -1.21
N ALA A 14 -9.83 12.90 -1.67
CA ALA A 14 -8.96 12.62 -2.81
C ALA A 14 -9.56 13.22 -4.09
N SER A 15 -8.93 14.27 -4.61
CA SER A 15 -9.34 15.00 -5.82
C SER A 15 -8.49 14.68 -7.05
N GLY A 16 -7.31 14.07 -6.85
CA GLY A 16 -6.40 13.67 -7.93
C GLY A 16 -6.78 12.34 -8.59
N GLN A 17 -5.95 11.92 -9.55
CA GLN A 17 -6.09 10.63 -10.20
C GLN A 17 -5.86 9.50 -9.18
N ILE A 18 -6.88 8.67 -8.97
CA ILE A 18 -6.77 7.46 -8.14
C ILE A 18 -6.19 6.33 -9.00
N LEU A 19 -5.26 5.57 -8.44
CA LEU A 19 -4.69 4.33 -8.99
C LEU A 19 -4.99 3.16 -8.05
N VAL A 20 -5.75 2.18 -8.53
CA VAL A 20 -5.98 0.92 -7.83
C VAL A 20 -4.83 -0.03 -8.16
N ARG A 21 -4.18 -0.57 -7.12
CA ARG A 21 -3.10 -1.55 -7.28
C ARG A 21 -3.44 -2.83 -6.56
N GLY A 22 -3.07 -3.96 -7.14
CA GLY A 22 -3.29 -5.26 -6.52
C GLY A 22 -2.43 -6.35 -7.14
N ASP A 23 -2.31 -7.45 -6.41
CA ASP A 23 -1.67 -8.68 -6.86
C ASP A 23 -2.55 -9.43 -7.88
N SER A 24 -2.22 -10.71 -8.12
CA SER A 24 -2.88 -11.53 -9.12
C SER A 24 -4.35 -11.85 -8.77
N ALA A 25 -4.73 -11.83 -7.48
CA ALA A 25 -6.12 -12.02 -7.08
C ALA A 25 -7.02 -10.85 -7.54
N TYR A 26 -6.43 -9.66 -7.73
CA TYR A 26 -7.11 -8.49 -8.28
C TYR A 26 -7.06 -8.40 -9.81
N GLY A 27 -6.29 -9.29 -10.48
CA GLY A 27 -6.08 -9.34 -11.93
C GLY A 27 -7.28 -9.87 -12.74
N ASN A 28 -8.49 -9.41 -12.44
CA ASN A 28 -9.72 -9.93 -13.05
C ASN A 28 -10.61 -8.82 -13.67
N HIS A 29 -11.49 -9.23 -14.58
CA HIS A 29 -12.34 -8.32 -15.35
C HIS A 29 -13.28 -7.47 -14.47
N ALA A 30 -13.71 -7.98 -13.32
CA ALA A 30 -14.62 -7.27 -12.43
C ALA A 30 -13.91 -6.09 -11.74
N VAL A 31 -12.66 -6.28 -11.29
CA VAL A 31 -11.84 -5.22 -10.69
C VAL A 31 -11.49 -4.16 -11.73
N VAL A 32 -10.98 -4.57 -12.90
CA VAL A 32 -10.63 -3.64 -13.98
C VAL A 32 -11.86 -2.88 -14.47
N GLY A 33 -12.98 -3.56 -14.70
CA GLY A 33 -14.24 -2.95 -15.09
C GLY A 33 -14.77 -1.94 -14.05
N ALA A 34 -14.65 -2.24 -12.75
CA ALA A 34 -15.01 -1.30 -11.70
C ALA A 34 -14.13 -0.04 -11.71
N CYS A 35 -12.82 -0.19 -11.97
CA CYS A 35 -11.90 0.94 -12.10
C CYS A 35 -12.27 1.84 -13.29
N LEU A 36 -12.52 1.23 -14.45
CA LEU A 36 -12.92 1.94 -15.66
C LEU A 36 -14.25 2.67 -15.46
N LYS A 37 -15.27 2.01 -14.89
CA LYS A 37 -16.57 2.62 -14.58
C LYS A 37 -16.45 3.82 -13.62
N ALA A 38 -15.51 3.76 -12.68
CA ALA A 38 -15.27 4.84 -11.74
C ALA A 38 -14.36 5.96 -12.30
N GLY A 39 -13.80 5.80 -13.50
CA GLY A 39 -12.86 6.76 -14.09
C GLY A 39 -11.53 6.82 -13.35
N VAL A 40 -11.08 5.71 -12.77
CA VAL A 40 -9.79 5.60 -12.07
C VAL A 40 -8.82 4.71 -12.84
N ARG A 41 -7.53 4.82 -12.53
CA ARG A 41 -6.49 3.96 -13.11
C ARG A 41 -6.40 2.64 -12.35
N PHE A 42 -5.88 1.62 -13.00
CA PHE A 42 -5.58 0.32 -12.40
C PHE A 42 -4.14 -0.09 -12.73
N SER A 43 -3.55 -0.92 -11.87
CA SER A 43 -2.28 -1.62 -12.08
C SER A 43 -2.31 -2.92 -11.30
N VAL A 44 -2.60 -4.04 -11.98
CA VAL A 44 -2.87 -5.34 -11.35
C VAL A 44 -2.01 -6.43 -11.96
N VAL A 45 -1.47 -7.33 -11.14
CA VAL A 45 -0.73 -8.49 -11.66
C VAL A 45 -1.71 -9.37 -12.44
N LEU A 46 -1.28 -9.91 -13.59
CA LEU A 46 -2.04 -10.94 -14.30
C LEU A 46 -1.41 -12.31 -14.04
N THR A 47 -2.25 -13.30 -13.72
CA THR A 47 -1.83 -14.69 -13.71
C THR A 47 -1.34 -15.07 -15.11
N LYS A 48 -0.16 -15.71 -15.18
CA LYS A 48 0.40 -16.19 -16.44
C LYS A 48 -0.55 -17.20 -17.08
N ASN A 49 -0.91 -16.94 -18.32
CA ASN A 49 -1.69 -17.82 -19.17
C ASN A 49 -1.08 -17.79 -20.58
N PRO A 50 -1.51 -18.66 -21.52
CA PRO A 50 -0.92 -18.71 -22.85
C PRO A 50 -0.87 -17.37 -23.60
N ALA A 51 -1.90 -16.52 -23.43
CA ALA A 51 -1.93 -15.20 -24.07
C ALA A 51 -0.92 -14.22 -23.45
N VAL A 52 -0.79 -14.20 -22.12
CA VAL A 52 0.23 -13.40 -21.43
C VAL A 52 1.63 -13.88 -21.80
N THR A 53 1.85 -15.20 -21.84
CA THR A 53 3.15 -15.78 -22.24
C THR A 53 3.50 -15.41 -23.68
N ALA A 54 2.54 -15.48 -24.61
CA ALA A 54 2.74 -15.08 -26.00
C ALA A 54 3.05 -13.58 -26.13
N ALA A 55 2.37 -12.73 -25.36
CA ALA A 55 2.64 -11.29 -25.32
C ALA A 55 4.07 -11.01 -24.82
N ILE A 56 4.49 -11.67 -23.73
CA ILE A 56 5.86 -11.55 -23.20
C ILE A 56 6.89 -11.98 -24.25
N ALA A 57 6.66 -13.12 -24.92
CA ALA A 57 7.56 -13.65 -25.95
C ALA A 57 7.65 -12.78 -27.22
N SER A 58 6.70 -11.87 -27.43
CA SER A 58 6.69 -10.93 -28.56
C SER A 58 7.54 -9.68 -28.33
N ILE A 59 7.99 -9.43 -27.09
CA ILE A 59 8.82 -8.30 -26.74
C ILE A 59 10.23 -8.53 -27.32
N ALA A 60 10.67 -7.59 -28.17
CA ALA A 60 12.01 -7.65 -28.75
C ALA A 60 13.09 -7.52 -27.67
N GLU A 61 14.22 -8.20 -27.86
CA GLU A 61 15.29 -8.24 -26.85
C GLU A 61 15.91 -6.85 -26.58
N ASP A 62 15.90 -5.96 -27.57
CA ASP A 62 16.36 -4.57 -27.46
C ASP A 62 15.33 -3.60 -26.82
N ALA A 63 14.10 -4.05 -26.59
CA ALA A 63 13.06 -3.27 -25.92
C ALA A 63 13.17 -3.32 -24.37
N TRP A 64 13.99 -4.22 -23.83
CA TRP A 64 14.19 -4.36 -22.39
C TRP A 64 15.10 -3.26 -21.86
N THR A 65 14.60 -2.51 -20.88
CA THR A 65 15.35 -1.44 -20.22
C THR A 65 15.85 -1.93 -18.86
N PRO A 66 17.17 -1.90 -18.60
CA PRO A 66 17.71 -2.18 -17.29
C PRO A 66 17.18 -1.20 -16.24
N VAL A 67 16.76 -1.74 -15.10
CA VAL A 67 16.34 -0.98 -13.92
C VAL A 67 17.22 -1.39 -12.77
N HIS A 68 18.03 -0.44 -12.28
CA HIS A 68 18.80 -0.63 -11.07
C HIS A 68 18.05 -0.04 -9.88
N TYR A 69 17.79 -0.86 -8.87
CA TYR A 69 17.17 -0.40 -7.64
C TYR A 69 18.28 0.02 -6.65
N PRO A 70 18.22 1.24 -6.07
CA PRO A 70 19.15 1.63 -5.03
C PRO A 70 18.90 0.78 -3.77
N GLY A 71 19.82 -0.15 -3.51
CA GLY A 71 19.70 -1.17 -2.47
C GLY A 71 19.10 -2.46 -3.05
N ALA A 72 19.77 -3.59 -2.84
CA ALA A 72 19.26 -4.87 -3.31
C ALA A 72 17.91 -5.16 -2.64
N VAL A 73 16.90 -5.46 -3.45
CA VAL A 73 15.55 -5.68 -2.96
C VAL A 73 15.28 -7.18 -2.95
N VAL A 74 14.76 -7.67 -1.83
CA VAL A 74 14.35 -9.07 -1.68
C VAL A 74 13.26 -9.38 -2.70
N ASP A 75 13.46 -10.44 -3.48
CA ASP A 75 12.45 -11.01 -4.36
C ASP A 75 11.32 -11.62 -3.53
N ASP A 76 10.08 -11.28 -3.82
CA ASP A 76 8.94 -11.78 -3.04
C ASP A 76 8.69 -13.29 -3.30
N ASP A 77 9.17 -13.84 -4.42
CA ASP A 77 8.99 -15.25 -4.77
C ASP A 77 10.14 -16.13 -4.22
N THR A 78 11.37 -15.62 -4.10
CA THR A 78 12.52 -16.41 -3.60
C THR A 78 13.16 -15.96 -2.29
N GLY A 79 12.93 -14.73 -1.83
CA GLY A 79 13.66 -14.17 -0.70
C GLY A 79 15.10 -13.72 -1.01
N GLU A 80 15.54 -13.74 -2.28
CA GLU A 80 16.89 -13.36 -2.68
C GLU A 80 17.03 -11.86 -2.98
N LEU A 81 18.20 -11.29 -2.74
CA LEU A 81 18.51 -9.90 -3.04
C LEU A 81 18.72 -9.68 -4.54
N ILE A 82 17.84 -8.92 -5.17
CA ILE A 82 17.94 -8.54 -6.60
C ILE A 82 18.50 -7.12 -6.72
N SER A 83 19.62 -6.99 -7.43
CA SER A 83 20.22 -5.72 -7.87
C SER A 83 19.87 -5.34 -9.30
N ASP A 84 19.59 -6.34 -10.14
CA ASP A 84 19.50 -6.20 -11.60
C ASP A 84 18.17 -6.81 -12.08
N ALA A 85 17.31 -5.95 -12.62
CA ALA A 85 16.08 -6.35 -13.29
C ALA A 85 15.96 -5.57 -14.60
N GLU A 86 15.15 -6.08 -15.50
CA GLU A 86 14.82 -5.38 -16.74
C GLU A 86 13.32 -5.24 -16.86
N VAL A 87 12.88 -4.12 -17.43
CA VAL A 87 11.47 -3.86 -17.66
C VAL A 87 11.23 -3.58 -19.13
N ALA A 88 10.13 -4.13 -19.63
CA ALA A 88 9.62 -3.83 -20.94
C ALA A 88 8.10 -3.72 -20.89
N GLU A 89 7.51 -3.30 -21.99
CA GLU A 89 6.07 -3.25 -22.12
C GLU A 89 5.61 -3.67 -23.51
N VAL A 90 4.36 -4.09 -23.60
CA VAL A 90 3.68 -4.37 -24.85
C VAL A 90 2.20 -4.00 -24.71
N GLU A 91 1.58 -3.57 -25.80
CA GLU A 91 0.12 -3.43 -25.83
C GLU A 91 -0.53 -4.81 -25.69
N PHE A 92 -1.52 -4.92 -24.81
CA PHE A 92 -2.16 -6.19 -24.49
C PHE A 92 -3.66 -6.02 -24.30
N THR A 93 -4.43 -6.94 -24.86
CA THR A 93 -5.88 -7.01 -24.65
C THR A 93 -6.21 -8.10 -23.64
N ALA A 94 -6.50 -7.69 -22.40
CA ALA A 94 -6.95 -8.57 -21.34
C ALA A 94 -8.44 -8.89 -21.47
N PHE A 95 -8.84 -10.05 -20.92
CA PHE A 95 -10.24 -10.48 -20.83
C PHE A 95 -10.95 -10.59 -22.21
N ALA A 96 -10.20 -10.95 -23.25
CA ALA A 96 -10.67 -11.05 -24.64
C ALA A 96 -11.89 -11.97 -24.83
N SER A 97 -12.06 -12.97 -23.97
CA SER A 97 -13.21 -13.90 -24.00
C SER A 97 -14.48 -13.36 -23.32
N THR A 98 -14.42 -12.18 -22.71
CA THR A 98 -15.56 -11.55 -22.04
C THR A 98 -16.26 -10.54 -22.97
N ARG A 99 -17.45 -10.07 -22.59
CA ARG A 99 -18.17 -9.02 -23.34
C ARG A 99 -17.49 -7.65 -23.32
N HIS A 100 -16.49 -7.47 -22.46
CA HIS A 100 -15.81 -6.20 -22.22
C HIS A 100 -14.30 -6.41 -22.21
N PRO A 101 -13.68 -6.73 -23.36
CA PRO A 101 -12.22 -6.77 -23.48
C PRO A 101 -11.64 -5.40 -23.14
N VAL A 102 -10.45 -5.41 -22.54
CA VAL A 102 -9.75 -4.18 -22.16
C VAL A 102 -8.37 -4.20 -22.74
N THR A 103 -8.06 -3.20 -23.58
CA THR A 103 -6.72 -2.98 -24.12
C THR A 103 -6.00 -1.94 -23.29
N ALA A 104 -4.82 -2.28 -22.81
CA ALA A 104 -3.89 -1.38 -22.13
C ALA A 104 -2.47 -1.94 -22.25
N ARG A 105 -1.53 -1.41 -21.47
CA ARG A 105 -0.15 -1.90 -21.47
C ARG A 105 0.02 -3.07 -20.49
N LEU A 106 0.70 -4.10 -20.94
CA LEU A 106 1.27 -5.16 -20.12
C LEU A 106 2.73 -4.79 -19.86
N VAL A 107 3.02 -4.33 -18.65
CA VAL A 107 4.40 -4.07 -18.23
C VAL A 107 4.94 -5.36 -17.61
N VAL A 108 6.15 -5.73 -18.02
CA VAL A 108 6.79 -6.96 -17.60
C VAL A 108 8.13 -6.61 -17.00
N ARG A 109 8.31 -6.98 -15.73
CA ARG A 109 9.64 -7.01 -15.12
C ARG A 109 10.20 -8.42 -15.27
N ARG A 110 11.43 -8.55 -15.74
CA ARG A 110 12.17 -9.82 -15.72
C ARG A 110 13.36 -9.75 -14.79
N VAL A 111 13.61 -10.84 -14.08
CA VAL A 111 14.75 -11.01 -13.18
C VAL A 111 15.44 -12.32 -13.54
N ARG A 112 16.77 -12.31 -13.56
CA ARG A 112 17.55 -13.51 -13.85
C ARG A 112 17.39 -14.54 -12.73
N ASP A 113 17.08 -15.78 -13.09
CA ASP A 113 16.88 -16.87 -12.15
C ASP A 113 18.22 -17.47 -11.71
N ARG A 114 18.83 -16.87 -10.68
CA ARG A 114 20.12 -17.31 -10.12
C ARG A 114 20.05 -18.62 -9.31
N ALA A 115 18.86 -19.18 -9.11
CA ALA A 115 18.71 -20.43 -8.37
C ALA A 115 19.32 -21.64 -9.11
N ARG A 116 19.44 -21.58 -10.44
CA ARG A 116 20.12 -22.62 -11.24
C ARG A 116 21.64 -22.48 -11.26
N ASP A 117 22.16 -21.26 -11.11
CA ASP A 117 23.61 -21.01 -11.01
C ASP A 117 24.22 -21.71 -9.77
N GLN A 118 23.45 -21.82 -8.68
CA GLN A 118 23.90 -22.46 -7.43
C GLN A 118 23.93 -24.00 -7.52
N ALA A 119 23.26 -24.61 -8.50
CA ALA A 119 23.23 -26.06 -8.70
C ALA A 119 24.37 -26.60 -9.58
N GLY A 120 25.28 -25.73 -10.05
CA GLY A 120 26.44 -26.12 -10.85
C GLY A 120 26.14 -26.48 -12.32
N GLU A 121 24.92 -26.19 -12.79
CA GLU A 121 24.59 -26.27 -14.22
C GLU A 121 25.04 -24.97 -14.89
N GLU A 122 26.08 -25.01 -15.72
CA GLU A 122 26.42 -23.88 -16.60
C GLU A 122 25.23 -23.62 -17.54
N GLU A 123 24.62 -22.46 -17.37
CA GLU A 123 23.41 -22.09 -18.09
C GLU A 123 23.75 -21.70 -19.54
N LEU A 124 23.27 -22.51 -20.51
CA LEU A 124 23.44 -22.23 -21.95
C LEU A 124 22.77 -20.90 -22.38
N PHE A 125 21.68 -20.50 -21.71
CA PHE A 125 20.96 -19.24 -21.96
C PHE A 125 20.29 -18.74 -20.68
N PRO A 126 20.33 -17.42 -20.38
CA PRO A 126 19.74 -16.86 -19.18
C PRO A 126 18.25 -17.20 -19.04
N VAL A 127 17.89 -17.84 -17.93
CA VAL A 127 16.51 -18.12 -17.52
C VAL A 127 15.97 -16.89 -16.80
N TRP A 128 14.88 -16.36 -17.33
CA TRP A 128 14.24 -15.16 -16.84
C TRP A 128 12.91 -15.46 -16.15
N ARG A 129 12.76 -14.99 -14.91
CA ARG A 129 11.46 -14.94 -14.23
C ARG A 129 10.74 -13.66 -14.58
N HIS A 130 9.59 -13.82 -15.22
CA HIS A 130 8.75 -12.70 -15.65
C HIS A 130 7.67 -12.39 -14.60
N HIS A 131 7.49 -11.12 -14.27
CA HIS A 131 6.47 -10.62 -13.36
C HIS A 131 5.61 -9.60 -14.14
N PRO A 132 4.54 -10.05 -14.82
CA PRO A 132 3.69 -9.19 -15.64
C PRO A 132 2.60 -8.50 -14.80
N PHE A 133 2.40 -7.21 -15.05
CA PHE A 133 1.23 -6.49 -14.53
C PHE A 133 0.57 -5.66 -15.63
N PHE A 134 -0.76 -5.65 -15.61
CA PHE A 134 -1.61 -4.96 -16.56
C PHE A 134 -2.07 -3.63 -15.96
N THR A 135 -1.85 -2.55 -16.70
CA THR A 135 -2.07 -1.20 -16.18
C THR A 135 -2.54 -0.25 -17.26
N ASN A 136 -3.31 0.77 -16.89
CA ASN A 136 -3.58 1.93 -17.75
C ASN A 136 -2.88 3.20 -17.22
N ASN A 137 -1.88 3.02 -16.35
CA ASN A 137 -1.02 4.10 -15.88
C ASN A 137 -0.09 4.60 -17.00
N THR A 138 0.05 5.92 -17.10
CA THR A 138 0.82 6.60 -18.14
C THR A 138 2.23 7.00 -17.71
N GLU A 139 2.69 6.56 -16.53
CA GLU A 139 4.08 6.75 -16.08
C GLU A 139 5.06 6.03 -17.02
N PRO A 140 6.32 6.49 -17.15
CA PRO A 140 7.35 5.74 -17.86
C PRO A 140 7.49 4.30 -17.31
N THR A 141 7.82 3.32 -18.16
CA THR A 141 7.79 1.87 -17.82
C THR A 141 8.52 1.52 -16.53
N ALA A 142 9.73 2.03 -16.34
CA ALA A 142 10.52 1.82 -15.12
C ALA A 142 9.86 2.43 -13.87
N GLN A 143 9.21 3.60 -14.00
CA GLN A 143 8.47 4.20 -12.89
C GLN A 143 7.16 3.47 -12.62
N ALA A 144 6.48 3.00 -13.66
CA ALA A 144 5.27 2.21 -13.52
C ALA A 144 5.52 0.90 -12.76
N ASP A 145 6.67 0.24 -12.97
CA ASP A 145 7.10 -0.92 -12.18
C ASP A 145 7.25 -0.56 -10.70
N ILE A 146 8.03 0.47 -10.36
CA ILE A 146 8.22 0.93 -8.97
C ILE A 146 6.86 1.28 -8.32
N THR A 147 6.01 2.01 -9.05
CA THR A 147 4.67 2.37 -8.60
C THR A 147 3.79 1.16 -8.37
N HIS A 148 3.86 0.15 -9.24
CA HIS A 148 3.11 -1.09 -9.10
C HIS A 148 3.58 -1.85 -7.86
N ARG A 149 4.88 -2.12 -7.70
CA ARG A 149 5.46 -2.89 -6.57
C ARG A 149 5.08 -2.38 -5.19
N ARG A 150 4.85 -1.07 -5.07
CA ARG A 150 4.28 -0.46 -3.86
C ARG A 150 2.87 -0.98 -3.50
N HIS A 151 2.25 -1.88 -4.29
CA HIS A 151 1.08 -2.66 -3.87
C HIS A 151 1.37 -3.49 -2.61
N ALA A 152 2.61 -4.00 -2.46
CA ALA A 152 3.04 -4.80 -1.32
C ALA A 152 3.17 -4.02 0.01
N ILE A 153 3.02 -2.68 0.00
CA ILE A 153 2.96 -1.88 1.24
C ILE A 153 1.83 -2.38 2.16
N ILE A 154 0.76 -2.94 1.58
CA ILE A 154 -0.35 -3.51 2.34
C ILE A 154 0.11 -4.65 3.26
N GLU A 155 1.14 -5.41 2.88
CA GLU A 155 1.65 -6.51 3.71
C GLU A 155 2.26 -6.00 5.02
N THR A 156 2.92 -4.85 4.99
CA THR A 156 3.40 -4.19 6.22
C THR A 156 2.24 -3.75 7.12
N VAL A 157 1.10 -3.36 6.52
CA VAL A 157 -0.12 -3.02 7.26
C VAL A 157 -0.74 -4.26 7.88
N PHE A 158 -0.81 -5.38 7.14
CA PHE A 158 -1.31 -6.64 7.66
C PHE A 158 -0.41 -7.19 8.77
N ALA A 159 0.90 -7.14 8.62
CA ALA A 159 1.84 -7.54 9.67
C ALA A 159 1.59 -6.75 10.97
N ASP A 160 1.42 -5.42 10.92
CA ASP A 160 1.14 -4.60 12.11
C ASP A 160 -0.23 -4.91 12.76
N LEU A 161 -1.22 -5.35 11.97
CA LEU A 161 -2.52 -5.78 12.48
C LEU A 161 -2.46 -7.18 13.11
N ILE A 162 -1.76 -8.11 12.46
CA ILE A 162 -1.56 -9.50 12.89
C ILE A 162 -0.72 -9.54 14.18
N ASP A 163 0.39 -8.79 14.24
CA ASP A 163 1.24 -8.70 15.43
C ASP A 163 0.57 -7.88 16.57
N GLY A 164 -0.48 -7.14 16.24
CA GLY A 164 -1.17 -6.23 17.16
C GLY A 164 -2.53 -6.76 17.61
N PRO A 165 -3.63 -6.06 17.28
CA PRO A 165 -4.95 -6.41 17.78
C PRO A 165 -5.44 -7.79 17.32
N LEU A 166 -4.93 -8.35 16.23
CA LEU A 166 -5.38 -9.65 15.72
C LEU A 166 -4.52 -10.83 16.21
N ALA A 167 -3.45 -10.58 16.98
CA ALA A 167 -2.58 -11.62 17.53
C ALA A 167 -3.34 -12.59 18.44
N HIS A 168 -4.28 -12.05 19.23
CA HIS A 168 -5.10 -12.81 20.16
C HIS A 168 -6.56 -12.34 20.08
N LEU A 169 -7.41 -13.18 19.50
CA LEU A 169 -8.85 -12.93 19.49
C LEU A 169 -9.43 -13.14 20.91
N PRO A 170 -10.30 -12.23 21.39
CA PRO A 170 -10.69 -12.18 22.79
C PRO A 170 -11.70 -13.26 23.21
N SER A 171 -12.24 -14.05 22.27
CA SER A 171 -13.32 -15.00 22.54
C SER A 171 -13.22 -16.26 21.67
N GLY A 172 -13.80 -17.37 22.16
CA GLY A 172 -14.07 -18.55 21.33
C GLY A 172 -15.30 -18.41 20.41
N ARG A 173 -16.02 -17.28 20.46
CA ARG A 173 -17.24 -17.03 19.66
C ARG A 173 -16.92 -16.23 18.40
N PHE A 174 -17.27 -16.77 17.24
CA PHE A 174 -17.04 -16.13 15.94
C PHE A 174 -17.58 -14.69 15.88
N ALA A 175 -18.85 -14.47 16.25
CA ALA A 175 -19.48 -13.14 16.18
C ALA A 175 -18.77 -12.09 17.04
N ALA A 176 -18.26 -12.47 18.23
CA ALA A 176 -17.49 -11.57 19.08
C ALA A 176 -16.15 -11.20 18.43
N ASN A 177 -15.50 -12.17 17.78
CA ASN A 177 -14.25 -11.95 17.06
C ASN A 177 -14.45 -11.14 15.76
N SER A 178 -15.60 -11.28 15.09
CA SER A 178 -15.97 -10.42 13.97
C SER A 178 -16.12 -8.97 14.41
N ALA A 179 -16.81 -8.73 15.53
CA ALA A 179 -16.92 -7.39 16.12
C ALA A 179 -15.55 -6.83 16.53
N TRP A 180 -14.68 -7.68 17.11
CA TRP A 180 -13.31 -7.32 17.43
C TRP A 180 -12.50 -6.90 16.20
N ALA A 181 -12.58 -7.66 15.11
CA ALA A 181 -11.89 -7.34 13.86
C ALA A 181 -12.34 -5.98 13.28
N ILE A 182 -13.64 -5.66 13.37
CA ILE A 182 -14.17 -4.36 12.96
C ILE A 182 -13.61 -3.24 13.85
N CYS A 183 -13.61 -3.42 15.18
CA CYS A 183 -13.02 -2.47 16.12
C CYS A 183 -11.52 -2.26 15.86
N ALA A 184 -10.79 -3.33 15.55
CA ALA A 184 -9.37 -3.28 15.21
C ALA A 184 -9.14 -2.45 13.93
N ALA A 185 -9.96 -2.65 12.89
CA ALA A 185 -9.89 -1.88 11.65
C ALA A 185 -10.20 -0.38 11.88
N ILE A 186 -11.23 -0.06 12.66
CA ILE A 186 -11.56 1.33 13.02
C ILE A 186 -10.40 1.97 13.79
N CYS A 187 -9.88 1.28 14.81
CA CYS A 187 -8.75 1.75 15.61
C CYS A 187 -7.50 1.97 14.76
N HIS A 188 -7.21 1.06 13.82
CA HIS A 188 -6.12 1.22 12.86
C HIS A 188 -6.27 2.50 12.03
N ASN A 189 -7.44 2.73 11.44
CA ASN A 189 -7.70 3.91 10.62
C ASN A 189 -7.56 5.20 11.45
N LEU A 190 -8.06 5.21 12.69
CA LEU A 190 -7.91 6.36 13.60
C LEU A 190 -6.45 6.60 13.98
N LEU A 191 -5.69 5.54 14.26
CA LEU A 191 -4.25 5.65 14.53
C LEU A 191 -3.49 6.19 13.32
N ARG A 192 -3.79 5.71 12.12
CA ARG A 192 -3.19 6.21 10.87
C ARG A 192 -3.50 7.69 10.65
N ALA A 193 -4.75 8.10 10.84
CA ALA A 193 -5.14 9.51 10.77
C ALA A 193 -4.39 10.37 11.81
N ALA A 194 -4.32 9.92 13.06
CA ALA A 194 -3.57 10.61 14.11
C ALA A 194 -2.07 10.72 13.79
N GLY A 195 -1.45 9.67 13.26
CA GLY A 195 -0.06 9.69 12.82
C GLY A 195 0.19 10.73 11.72
N THR A 196 -0.68 10.77 10.69
CA THR A 196 -0.63 11.74 9.60
C THR A 196 -0.75 13.18 10.09
N LEU A 197 -1.64 13.45 11.06
CA LEU A 197 -1.81 14.77 11.66
C LEU A 197 -0.66 15.16 12.61
N THR A 198 0.20 14.22 13.00
CA THR A 198 1.26 14.47 13.99
C THR A 198 2.56 14.92 13.33
N SER A 199 3.13 14.10 12.43
CA SER A 199 4.33 14.44 11.66
C SER A 199 4.58 13.42 10.53
N PRO A 200 5.40 13.75 9.52
CA PRO A 200 5.74 12.82 8.43
C PRO A 200 6.31 11.47 8.93
N ARG A 201 7.09 11.50 10.00
CA ARG A 201 7.62 10.27 10.63
C ARG A 201 6.52 9.43 11.26
N HIS A 202 5.52 10.05 11.89
CA HIS A 202 4.41 9.32 12.50
C HIS A 202 3.42 8.80 11.45
N ALA A 203 3.27 9.48 10.31
CA ALA A 203 2.46 8.99 9.19
C ALA A 203 2.90 7.59 8.71
N LEU A 204 4.21 7.31 8.77
CA LEU A 204 4.81 6.04 8.36
C LEU A 204 5.08 5.07 9.52
N ALA A 205 4.80 5.46 10.76
CA ALA A 205 5.14 4.65 11.94
C ALA A 205 4.22 3.43 12.11
N ARG A 206 4.72 2.37 12.75
CA ARG A 206 3.89 1.22 13.16
C ARG A 206 2.94 1.59 14.30
N GLY A 207 1.83 0.86 14.44
CA GLY A 207 0.81 1.13 15.44
C GLY A 207 1.37 1.13 16.87
N ALA A 208 2.33 0.26 17.18
CA ALA A 208 3.01 0.25 18.47
C ALA A 208 3.73 1.57 18.81
N THR A 209 4.43 2.16 17.83
CA THR A 209 5.09 3.46 17.97
C THR A 209 4.07 4.57 18.19
N LEU A 210 2.99 4.59 17.41
CA LEU A 210 1.92 5.58 17.57
C LEU A 210 1.28 5.49 18.96
N ARG A 211 0.97 4.27 19.42
CA ARG A 211 0.42 4.07 20.77
C ARG A 211 1.36 4.62 21.83
N ARG A 212 2.65 4.26 21.78
CA ARG A 212 3.66 4.73 22.74
C ARG A 212 3.85 6.25 22.70
N HIS A 213 3.83 6.86 21.53
CA HIS A 213 4.23 8.26 21.37
C HIS A 213 3.10 9.25 21.62
N ILE A 214 1.88 8.93 21.16
CA ILE A 214 0.78 9.89 21.09
C ILE A 214 -0.53 9.41 21.72
N VAL A 215 -0.67 8.14 22.12
CA VAL A 215 -1.92 7.62 22.72
C VAL A 215 -1.77 7.26 24.19
N THR A 216 -0.87 6.33 24.51
CA THR A 216 -0.62 5.82 25.87
C THR A 216 0.30 6.79 26.63
N VAL A 217 -0.11 8.06 26.70
CA VAL A 217 0.57 9.10 27.47
C VAL A 217 -0.12 9.21 28.83
N PRO A 218 0.58 8.97 29.95
CA PRO A 218 -0.01 9.11 31.27
C PRO A 218 -0.43 10.57 31.48
N ALA A 219 -1.67 10.79 31.91
CA ALA A 219 -2.21 12.13 32.11
C ALA A 219 -3.15 12.15 33.32
N ARG A 220 -3.20 13.28 34.02
CA ARG A 220 -4.14 13.51 35.12
C ARG A 220 -5.14 14.59 34.71
N LEU A 221 -6.41 14.24 34.69
CA LEU A 221 -7.50 15.20 34.50
C LEU A 221 -7.86 15.83 35.85
N ALA A 222 -7.79 17.15 35.93
CA ALA A 222 -8.19 17.93 37.09
C ALA A 222 -9.25 18.98 36.70
N ARG A 223 -10.07 19.43 37.67
CA ARG A 223 -11.05 20.51 37.48
C ARG A 223 -10.93 21.63 38.53
N PRO A 224 -9.77 22.29 38.68
CA PRO A 224 -9.65 23.43 39.58
C PRO A 224 -10.59 24.57 39.13
N GLY A 225 -11.38 25.10 40.06
CA GLY A 225 -12.25 26.26 39.79
C GLY A 225 -13.23 26.10 38.62
N ARG A 226 -13.77 24.89 38.42
CA ARG A 226 -14.65 24.52 37.27
C ARG A 226 -13.98 24.56 35.89
N ARG A 227 -12.66 24.69 35.82
CA ARG A 227 -11.90 24.67 34.56
C ARG A 227 -11.21 23.32 34.41
N THR A 228 -11.48 22.62 33.31
CA THR A 228 -10.84 21.33 33.02
C THR A 228 -9.38 21.56 32.62
N VAL A 229 -8.46 20.92 33.34
CA VAL A 229 -7.01 20.98 33.09
C VAL A 229 -6.49 19.55 32.93
N LEU A 230 -5.72 19.30 31.86
CA LEU A 230 -5.04 18.03 31.64
C LEU A 230 -3.56 18.20 31.98
N HIS A 231 -3.12 17.58 33.06
CA HIS A 231 -1.72 17.52 33.43
C HIS A 231 -1.05 16.37 32.68
N LEU A 232 0.02 16.70 31.96
CA LEU A 232 0.85 15.75 31.23
C LEU A 232 2.21 15.61 31.93
N PRO A 233 3.02 14.59 31.63
CA PRO A 233 4.33 14.39 32.27
C PRO A 233 5.25 15.60 32.04
N GLU A 234 6.32 15.75 32.79
CA GLU A 234 7.35 16.74 32.45
C GLU A 234 8.46 16.06 31.64
N HIS A 235 9.11 16.84 30.76
CA HIS A 235 10.30 16.41 30.01
C HIS A 235 10.18 15.10 29.21
N TRP A 236 8.98 14.69 28.80
CA TRP A 236 8.83 13.49 27.97
C TRP A 236 9.21 13.78 26.51
N PRO A 237 9.95 12.87 25.82
CA PRO A 237 10.52 13.16 24.50
C PRO A 237 9.48 13.53 23.42
N TRP A 238 8.25 13.04 23.55
CA TRP A 238 7.20 13.16 22.53
C TRP A 238 6.20 14.28 22.79
N ALA A 239 6.50 15.19 23.73
CA ALA A 239 5.58 16.26 24.14
C ALA A 239 5.15 17.14 22.97
N GLN A 240 6.09 17.49 22.10
CA GLN A 240 5.78 18.33 20.94
C GLN A 240 4.87 17.61 19.95
N HIS A 241 5.09 16.32 19.69
CA HIS A 241 4.27 15.52 18.78
C HIS A 241 2.84 15.37 19.29
N TRP A 242 2.68 15.05 20.58
CA TRP A 242 1.36 14.97 21.20
C TRP A 242 0.62 16.32 21.12
N LYS A 243 1.30 17.43 21.41
CA LYS A 243 0.72 18.78 21.28
C LYS A 243 0.34 19.12 19.83
N THR A 244 1.14 18.73 18.85
CA THR A 244 0.80 18.92 17.43
C THR A 244 -0.50 18.21 17.07
N LEU A 245 -0.64 16.93 17.47
CA LEU A 245 -1.89 16.19 17.27
C LEU A 245 -3.06 16.91 17.96
N TRP A 246 -2.90 17.25 19.23
CA TRP A 246 -3.93 17.94 20.02
C TRP A 246 -4.40 19.21 19.32
N ASN A 247 -3.46 20.07 18.88
CA ASN A 247 -3.80 21.32 18.21
C ASN A 247 -4.43 21.12 16.83
N ASN A 248 -4.08 20.06 16.11
CA ASN A 248 -4.65 19.76 14.80
C ASN A 248 -6.07 19.18 14.90
N VAL A 249 -6.35 18.37 15.92
CA VAL A 249 -7.67 17.75 16.16
C VAL A 249 -8.60 18.71 16.88
N PHE A 250 -8.12 19.32 17.96
CA PHE A 250 -8.87 20.23 18.82
C PHE A 250 -8.46 21.68 18.58
N ARG A 251 -8.20 22.05 17.32
CA ARG A 251 -8.00 23.47 16.91
C ARG A 251 -8.93 24.32 17.77
N PRO A 252 -8.46 25.43 18.36
CA PRO A 252 -9.32 26.25 19.18
C PRO A 252 -10.60 26.51 18.38
N ALA A 253 -11.73 26.03 18.89
CA ALA A 253 -13.03 26.39 18.37
C ALA A 253 -13.19 27.87 18.67
N THR A 254 -12.52 28.73 17.89
CA THR A 254 -12.39 30.18 17.99
C THR A 254 -11.21 30.60 17.12
N GLY A 255 -11.50 31.29 16.00
CA GLY A 255 -10.51 32.20 15.42
C GLY A 255 -10.06 33.24 16.45
N PRO A 256 -9.02 34.05 16.14
CA PRO A 256 -8.57 35.07 17.08
C PRO A 256 -9.77 35.97 17.48
N PRO A 257 -9.92 36.37 18.76
CA PRO A 257 -10.85 37.44 19.08
C PRO A 257 -10.48 38.66 18.23
N ARG A 258 -11.49 39.26 17.58
CA ARG A 258 -11.31 40.51 16.83
C ARG A 258 -10.64 41.53 17.75
N LEU A 259 -9.59 42.18 17.24
CA LEU A 259 -8.97 43.33 17.86
C LEU A 259 -10.06 44.38 18.14
N ALA A 260 -10.07 44.91 19.36
CA ALA A 260 -10.74 46.17 19.68
C ALA A 260 -9.86 47.33 19.19
#